data_AF-A0A967WWT2-F1
#
_entry.id   AF-A0A967WWT2-F1
#
_cell.length_a   1.000
_cell.length_b   1.000
_cell.length_c   1.000
_cell.angle_alpha   90.00
_cell.angle_beta   90.00
_cell.angle_gamma   90.00
#
_symmetry.space_group_name_H-M   'P 1'
#
loop_
_entity.id
_entity.type
_entity.pdbx_description
1 polymer ?
#
loop_
_entity_poly.entity_id
_entity_poly.type
_entity_poly.pdbx_seq_one_letter_code
_entity_poly.pdbx_strand_id
1 'polypeptide(L)'
;GSVVVLSLPIGGFIAAWPRGTFALKLPQARATGRFLASGLAMGISAAIAGGCNIGHTFSGAPTLAISSLLASLSIFLGAGAGNWLRFIRPANPLPPLHVERRAQQT
;
A
#
# COMPACT_ATOMS: atom_id res chain seq x y z
N GLY A 1 -6.21 -6.37 18.13
CA GLY A 1 -5.68 -5.96 16.80
C GLY A 1 -4.59 -4.89 16.84
N SER A 2 -4.22 -4.33 17.99
CA SER A 2 -3.35 -3.14 18.03
C SER A 2 -1.86 -3.41 17.94
N VAL A 3 -1.40 -4.60 18.36
CA VAL A 3 0.04 -4.96 18.33
C VAL A 3 0.61 -5.00 16.91
N VAL A 4 -0.21 -5.38 15.92
CA VAL A 4 0.19 -5.41 14.50
C VAL A 4 0.50 -4.00 13.98
N VAL A 5 -0.30 -3.00 14.39
CA VAL A 5 -0.11 -1.60 13.96
C VAL A 5 1.24 -1.05 14.41
N LEU A 6 1.69 -1.43 15.61
CA LEU A 6 3.00 -1.05 16.14
C LEU A 6 4.12 -1.91 15.55
N SER A 7 3.88 -3.21 15.32
CA SER A 7 4.91 -4.11 14.83
C SER A 7 5.29 -3.90 13.37
N LEU A 8 4.38 -3.40 12.51
CA LEU A 8 4.67 -3.12 11.09
C LEU A 8 5.82 -2.11 10.90
N PRO A 9 5.76 -0.90 11.48
CA PRO A 9 6.86 0.07 11.35
C PRO A 9 8.13 -0.41 12.06
N ILE A 10 8.00 -1.05 13.22
CA ILE A 10 9.15 -1.58 13.99
C ILE A 10 9.86 -2.68 13.20
N GLY A 11 9.12 -3.63 12.64
CA GLY A 11 9.68 -4.70 11.81
C GLY A 11 10.33 -4.18 10.53
N GLY A 12 9.73 -3.19 9.88
CA GLY A 12 10.33 -2.50 8.73
C GLY A 12 11.64 -1.78 9.10
N PHE A 13 11.69 -1.12 10.25
CA PHE A 13 12.88 -0.43 10.74
C PHE A 13 14.02 -1.40 11.06
N ILE A 14 13.75 -2.47 11.80
CA ILE A 14 14.74 -3.51 12.12
C ILE A 14 15.24 -4.18 10.84
N ALA A 15 14.38 -4.41 9.85
CA ALA A 15 14.77 -4.99 8.58
C ALA A 15 15.62 -4.03 7.73
N ALA A 16 15.39 -2.71 7.81
CA ALA A 16 16.17 -1.72 7.07
C ALA A 16 17.54 -1.42 7.72
N TRP A 17 17.67 -1.62 9.03
CA TRP A 17 18.88 -1.30 9.79
C TRP A 17 20.17 -1.98 9.26
N PRO A 18 20.21 -3.30 9.01
CA PRO A 18 21.42 -3.96 8.52
C PRO A 18 21.80 -3.56 7.11
N ARG A 19 20.82 -3.06 6.34
CA ARG A 19 21.00 -2.67 4.94
C ARG A 19 21.45 -1.21 4.79
N GLY A 20 21.32 -0.38 5.83
CA GLY A 20 21.76 1.02 5.78
C GLY A 20 20.94 1.92 4.85
N THR A 21 19.76 1.47 4.41
CA THR A 21 18.93 2.11 3.37
C THR A 21 17.86 3.07 3.92
N PHE A 22 18.02 3.52 5.16
CA PHE A 22 17.03 4.35 5.82
C PHE A 22 17.07 5.80 5.31
N ALA A 23 16.24 6.10 4.32
CA ALA A 23 16.06 7.45 3.78
C ALA A 23 14.68 8.01 4.19
N LEU A 24 14.65 8.98 5.11
CA LEU A 24 13.43 9.71 5.43
C LEU A 24 13.02 10.57 4.22
N LYS A 25 11.99 10.14 3.50
CA LYS A 25 11.44 10.89 2.35
C LYS A 25 10.22 11.68 2.78
N LEU A 26 10.38 13.00 2.85
CA LEU A 26 9.23 13.88 3.04
C LEU A 26 8.51 14.05 1.69
N PRO A 27 7.19 13.79 1.63
CA PRO A 27 6.42 14.01 0.43
C PRO A 27 6.33 15.50 0.10
N GLN A 28 6.40 15.83 -1.19
CA GLN A 28 6.18 17.19 -1.68
C GLN A 28 4.80 17.69 -1.22
N ALA A 29 4.68 18.96 -0.80
CA ALA A 29 3.43 19.48 -0.19
C ALA A 29 2.17 19.26 -1.04
N ARG A 30 2.29 19.27 -2.37
CA ARG A 30 1.18 18.97 -3.31
C ARG A 30 0.75 17.51 -3.31
N ALA A 31 1.64 16.59 -2.95
CA ALA A 31 1.37 15.16 -2.86
C ALA A 31 0.70 14.77 -1.53
N THR A 32 0.95 15.53 -0.46
CA THR A 32 0.35 15.31 0.87
C THR A 32 -1.18 15.22 0.81
N GLY A 33 -1.83 16.17 0.14
CA GLY A 33 -3.31 16.14 0.02
C GLY A 33 -3.83 14.87 -0.67
N ARG A 34 -3.10 14.35 -1.66
CA ARG A 34 -3.46 13.09 -2.33
C ARG A 34 -3.25 11.88 -1.43
N PHE A 35 -2.17 11.85 -0.64
CA PHE A 35 -1.93 10.76 0.31
C PHE A 35 -2.99 10.71 1.41
N LEU A 36 -3.38 11.86 1.95
CA LEU A 36 -4.50 11.94 2.90
C LEU A 36 -5.81 11.46 2.27
N ALA A 37 -6.13 11.93 1.05
CA ALA A 37 -7.34 11.51 0.35
C ALA A 37 -7.37 9.99 0.12
N SER A 38 -6.23 9.39 -0.27
CA SER A 38 -6.15 7.93 -0.42
C SER A 38 -6.26 7.18 0.91
N GLY A 39 -5.66 7.70 1.99
CA GLY A 39 -5.71 7.06 3.31
C GLY A 39 -7.13 7.04 3.88
N LEU A 40 -7.87 8.14 3.73
CA LEU A 40 -9.28 8.22 4.12
C LEU A 40 -10.14 7.25 3.30
N ALA A 41 -9.98 7.23 1.98
CA ALA A 41 -10.72 6.32 1.11
C ALA A 41 -10.44 4.83 1.44
N MET A 42 -9.18 4.48 1.72
CA MET A 42 -8.80 3.13 2.14
C MET A 42 -9.40 2.76 3.50
N GLY A 43 -9.40 3.69 4.47
CA GLY A 43 -9.99 3.47 5.79
C GLY A 43 -11.50 3.22 5.72
N ILE A 44 -12.23 4.04 4.96
CA ILE A 44 -13.67 3.89 4.77
C ILE A 44 -13.97 2.53 4.10
N SER A 45 -13.20 2.18 3.07
CA SER A 45 -13.38 0.91 2.36
C SER A 45 -13.10 -0.31 3.26
N ALA A 46 -12.06 -0.25 4.09
CA ALA A 46 -11.71 -1.32 5.03
C ALA A 46 -12.80 -1.54 6.10
N ALA A 47 -13.41 -0.44 6.58
CA ALA A 47 -14.54 -0.52 7.51
C ALA A 47 -15.76 -1.20 6.86
N ILE A 48 -16.07 -0.86 5.61
CA ILE A 48 -17.19 -1.44 4.85
C ILE A 48 -16.93 -2.94 4.55
N ALA A 49 -15.71 -3.30 4.18
CA ALA A 49 -15.34 -4.69 3.87
C ALA A 49 -15.19 -5.58 5.11
N GLY A 50 -15.07 -5.00 6.31
CA GLY A 50 -14.82 -5.75 7.54
C GLY A 50 -13.41 -6.33 7.63
N GLY A 51 -12.46 -5.80 6.86
CA GLY A 51 -11.12 -6.36 6.74
C GLY A 51 -10.17 -5.54 5.87
N CYS A 52 -8.96 -6.07 5.67
CA CYS A 52 -7.95 -5.50 4.79
C CYS A 52 -7.50 -6.53 3.75
N ASN A 53 -6.75 -6.07 2.74
CA ASN A 53 -6.16 -6.94 1.74
C ASN A 53 -5.27 -8.04 2.36
N ILE A 54 -4.52 -7.74 3.42
CA ILE A 54 -3.66 -8.74 4.08
C ILE A 54 -4.53 -9.84 4.73
N GLY A 55 -5.60 -9.46 5.44
CA GLY A 55 -6.50 -10.41 6.09
C GLY A 55 -7.24 -11.29 5.08
N HIS A 56 -7.83 -10.70 4.05
CA HIS A 56 -8.60 -11.47 3.07
C HIS A 56 -7.73 -12.34 2.15
N THR A 57 -6.54 -11.86 1.77
CA THR A 57 -5.66 -12.59 0.85
C THR A 57 -4.78 -13.62 1.56
N PHE A 58 -4.18 -13.30 2.72
CA PHE A 58 -3.30 -14.27 3.40
C PHE A 58 -4.06 -15.19 4.36
N SER A 59 -5.05 -14.67 5.09
CA SER A 59 -5.79 -15.48 6.07
C SER A 59 -7.02 -16.17 5.48
N GLY A 60 -7.68 -15.56 4.49
CA GLY A 60 -8.91 -16.11 3.91
C GLY A 60 -8.72 -16.98 2.68
N ALA A 61 -7.58 -16.88 1.98
CA ALA A 61 -7.24 -17.78 0.87
C ALA A 61 -7.08 -19.26 1.30
N PRO A 62 -6.35 -19.61 2.38
CA PRO A 62 -6.19 -21.02 2.77
C PRO A 62 -7.49 -21.64 3.29
N THR A 63 -8.42 -20.82 3.81
CA THR A 63 -9.70 -21.27 4.36
C THR A 63 -10.77 -21.47 3.29
N LEU A 64 -10.44 -21.24 2.00
CA LEU A 64 -11.33 -21.34 0.83
C LEU A 64 -12.70 -20.65 1.01
N ALA A 65 -12.75 -19.60 1.82
CA ALA A 65 -14.00 -18.92 2.12
C ALA A 65 -14.48 -18.14 0.90
N ILE A 66 -15.72 -18.40 0.47
CA ILE A 66 -16.33 -17.74 -0.71
C ILE A 66 -16.29 -16.22 -0.58
N SER A 67 -16.55 -15.70 0.62
CA SER A 67 -16.46 -14.26 0.92
C SER A 67 -15.05 -13.70 0.69
N SER A 68 -14.00 -14.46 1.03
CA SER A 68 -12.62 -14.01 0.88
C SER A 68 -12.08 -14.13 -0.54
N LEU A 69 -12.54 -15.13 -1.31
CA LEU A 69 -12.28 -15.20 -2.75
C LEU A 69 -12.91 -14.01 -3.47
N LEU A 70 -14.18 -13.72 -3.19
CA LEU A 70 -14.89 -12.62 -3.83
C LEU A 70 -14.30 -11.26 -3.44
N ALA A 71 -13.99 -11.07 -2.16
CA ALA A 71 -13.30 -9.87 -1.68
C ALA A 71 -11.93 -9.69 -2.35
N SER A 72 -11.12 -10.75 -2.42
CA SER A 72 -9.80 -10.70 -3.07
C SER A 72 -9.93 -10.39 -4.56
N LEU A 73 -10.87 -11.01 -5.27
CA LEU A 73 -11.13 -10.73 -6.69
C LEU A 73 -11.50 -9.26 -6.91
N SER A 74 -12.45 -8.73 -6.14
CA SER A 74 -12.86 -7.33 -6.22
C SER A 74 -11.74 -6.36 -5.90
N ILE A 75 -10.86 -6.68 -4.94
CA ILE A 75 -9.68 -5.87 -4.63
C ILE A 75 -8.71 -5.84 -5.82
N PHE A 76 -8.42 -7.00 -6.44
CA PHE A 76 -7.56 -7.06 -7.63
C PHE A 76 -8.17 -6.35 -8.84
N LEU A 77 -9.46 -6.53 -9.10
CA LEU A 77 -10.20 -5.84 -10.14
C LEU A 77 -10.21 -4.32 -9.92
N GLY A 78 -10.46 -3.87 -8.69
CA GLY A 78 -10.44 -2.45 -8.33
C GLY A 78 -9.05 -1.82 -8.47
N ALA A 79 -8.00 -2.53 -8.05
CA ALA A 79 -6.61 -2.08 -8.22
C ALA A 79 -6.22 -2.01 -9.70
N GLY A 80 -6.59 -3.03 -10.49
CA GLY A 80 -6.35 -3.08 -11.93
C GLY A 80 -7.08 -1.95 -12.67
N ALA A 81 -8.36 -1.73 -12.36
CA ALA A 81 -9.15 -0.64 -12.91
C ALA A 81 -8.60 0.74 -12.52
N GLY A 82 -8.18 0.91 -11.26
CA GLY A 82 -7.53 2.13 -10.78
C GLY A 82 -6.22 2.42 -11.51
N ASN A 83 -5.38 1.40 -11.72
CA ASN A 83 -4.16 1.52 -12.51
C ASN A 83 -4.46 1.87 -13.96
N TRP A 84 -5.41 1.18 -14.59
CA TRP A 84 -5.81 1.42 -15.98
C TRP A 84 -6.36 2.84 -16.18
N LEU A 85 -7.23 3.30 -15.29
CA LEU A 85 -7.77 4.66 -15.29
C LEU A 85 -6.67 5.72 -15.11
N ARG A 86 -5.69 5.44 -14.26
CA ARG A 86 -4.54 6.30 -14.03
C ARG A 86 -3.59 6.32 -15.24
N PHE A 87 -3.51 5.24 -16.01
CA PHE A 87 -2.66 5.13 -17.20
C PHE A 87 -3.18 5.97 -18.39
N ILE A 88 -4.50 6.15 -18.52
CA ILE A 88 -5.12 6.95 -19.58
C ILE A 88 -4.84 8.45 -19.44
N ARG A 89 -4.51 8.91 -18.22
CA ARG A 89 -4.02 10.27 -18.00
C ARG A 89 -2.51 10.20 -17.79
N PRO A 90 -1.67 10.64 -18.75
CA PRO A 90 -0.25 10.80 -18.48
C PRO A 90 -0.12 11.83 -17.35
N ALA A 91 0.08 11.35 -16.13
CA ALA A 91 0.51 12.21 -15.06
C ALA A 91 1.87 12.75 -15.48
N ASN A 92 2.05 14.06 -15.38
CA ASN A 92 3.37 14.68 -15.54
C ASN A 92 4.42 13.80 -14.85
N PRO A 93 5.54 13.50 -15.54
CA PRO A 93 6.57 12.64 -14.99
C PRO A 93 6.89 13.10 -13.59
N LEU A 94 6.83 12.16 -12.64
CA LEU A 94 7.30 12.42 -11.29
C LEU A 94 8.69 13.07 -11.40
N PRO A 95 8.98 14.13 -10.64
CA PRO A 95 10.35 14.62 -10.55
C PRO A 95 11.26 13.43 -10.22
N PRO A 96 12.42 13.34 -10.88
CA PRO A 96 13.12 12.09 -11.08
C PRO A 96 13.38 11.32 -9.78
N LEU A 97 12.91 10.07 -9.73
CA LEU A 97 13.21 9.06 -8.71
C LEU A 97 14.66 8.54 -8.82
N HIS A 98 15.64 9.38 -9.21
CA HIS A 98 17.06 9.01 -9.31
C HIS A 98 17.74 8.78 -7.95
N VAL A 99 17.01 8.93 -6.83
CA VAL A 99 17.50 8.69 -5.48
C VAL A 99 17.00 7.35 -4.88
N GLU A 100 15.98 6.69 -5.46
CA GLU A 100 15.51 5.38 -4.92
C GLU A 100 16.35 4.18 -5.37
N ARG A 101 16.86 4.15 -6.62
CA ARG A 101 17.55 2.94 -7.10
C ARG A 101 18.87 2.65 -6.36
N ARG A 102 19.57 3.67 -5.87
CA ARG A 102 20.81 3.46 -5.10
C ARG A 102 20.59 2.99 -3.66
N ALA A 103 19.40 3.20 -3.09
CA ALA A 103 19.08 2.75 -1.74
C ALA A 103 18.36 1.39 -1.74
N GLN A 104 18.08 0.76 -2.88
CA GLN A 104 17.50 -0.59 -2.94
C GLN A 104 18.42 -1.64 -3.58
N GLN A 105 19.61 -1.26 -4.09
CA GLN A 105 20.57 -2.17 -4.72
C GLN A 105 21.87 -2.40 -3.93
N THR A 106 21.99 -1.90 -2.70
CA THR A 106 23.07 -2.25 -1.76
C THR A 106 22.49 -2.74 -0.46
#